data_AF-N4U9C7-F1
#
_entry.id   AF-N4U9C7-F1
#
_cell.length_a   1.000
_cell.length_b   1.000
_cell.length_c   1.000
_cell.angle_alpha   90.00
_cell.angle_beta   90.00
_cell.angle_gamma   90.00
#
_symmetry.space_group_name_H-M   'P 1'
#
loop_
_entity.id
_entity.type
_entity.pdbx_description
1 polymer ?
#
loop_
_entity_poly.entity_id
_entity_poly.type
_entity_poly.pdbx_seq_one_letter_code
_entity_poly.pdbx_strand_id
1 'polypeptide(L)'
;MAELVLGIAGVAGTVDVCIKFGKYLVQAYKDYGQVDTLADELSVRIQVCWSRIASQLGIIKELESGMTEDQRELQSHILRILQSKLEAATVVISKPDKHGSSKRYKALHFLNLRETLESTVADLESWQKRFEPSWFQILKTGPTNIDNVLKSVARTNTRDRGEPAREGLKFREAFNNSETVKLAEKVLENLEIQAIPYCETELAIKQNEKKHFIIDTMLVSLVYQHPTRIGGFGDPQDFDDQGGVEVGSRYVKKIMNSMAVLCF
;
A
#
# COMPACT_ATOMS: atom_id res chain seq x y z
N MET A 1 16.58 30.91 -9.71
CA MET A 1 16.10 30.17 -10.90
C MET A 1 14.63 29.83 -10.68
N ALA A 2 13.79 30.86 -10.79
CA ALA A 2 12.37 30.67 -11.06
C ALA A 2 12.26 30.54 -12.57
N GLU A 3 11.64 29.47 -13.07
CA GLU A 3 11.05 29.25 -14.40
C GLU A 3 10.73 27.73 -14.51
N LEU A 4 9.51 27.42 -14.98
CA LEU A 4 8.89 26.09 -15.18
C LEU A 4 8.19 25.41 -13.97
N VAL A 5 7.18 26.06 -13.39
CA VAL A 5 6.02 25.36 -12.79
C VAL A 5 4.74 25.90 -13.43
N LEU A 6 4.64 25.75 -14.75
CA LEU A 6 3.41 25.95 -15.49
C LEU A 6 2.99 24.59 -16.05
N GLY A 7 1.91 24.04 -15.49
CA GLY A 7 1.15 22.97 -16.10
C GLY A 7 1.68 21.56 -15.87
N ILE A 8 1.44 21.02 -14.68
CA ILE A 8 1.01 19.63 -14.61
C ILE A 8 -0.23 19.54 -13.73
N ALA A 9 -1.38 19.94 -14.29
CA ALA A 9 -2.65 19.81 -13.61
C ALA A 9 -3.11 18.35 -13.72
N GLY A 10 -2.74 17.52 -12.74
CA GLY A 10 -3.22 16.14 -12.64
C GLY A 10 -2.33 15.22 -11.81
N VAL A 11 -2.87 14.03 -11.50
CA VAL A 11 -2.18 12.97 -10.76
C VAL A 11 -0.97 12.47 -11.57
N ALA A 12 -1.13 12.23 -12.87
CA ALA A 12 -0.13 11.61 -13.74
C ALA A 12 1.20 12.35 -13.78
N GLY A 13 1.20 13.68 -13.88
CA GLY A 13 2.50 14.35 -13.94
C GLY A 13 3.01 14.80 -12.57
N THR A 14 2.17 14.85 -11.51
CA THR A 14 2.70 14.83 -10.14
C THR A 14 3.51 13.54 -9.93
N VAL A 15 2.99 12.41 -10.41
CA VAL A 15 3.73 11.14 -10.47
C VAL A 15 5.03 11.29 -11.26
N ASP A 16 5.01 11.86 -12.47
CA ASP A 16 6.25 12.01 -13.28
C ASP A 16 7.33 12.84 -12.58
N VAL A 17 6.92 13.90 -11.88
CA VAL A 17 7.83 14.72 -11.06
C VAL A 17 8.43 13.90 -9.91
N CYS A 18 7.60 13.19 -9.15
CA CYS A 18 8.07 12.28 -8.10
C CYS A 18 9.04 11.23 -8.66
N ILE A 19 8.70 10.58 -9.78
CA ILE A 19 9.53 9.57 -10.42
C ILE A 19 10.91 10.13 -10.80
N LYS A 20 10.95 11.35 -11.33
CA LYS A 20 12.19 12.04 -11.68
C LYS A 20 13.05 12.32 -10.45
N PHE A 21 12.49 12.91 -9.40
CA PHE A 21 13.25 13.25 -8.19
C PHE A 21 13.72 12.02 -7.42
N GLY A 22 12.90 10.99 -7.26
CA GLY A 22 13.33 9.78 -6.55
C GLY A 22 14.37 8.96 -7.32
N LYS A 23 14.37 8.97 -8.66
CA LYS A 23 15.49 8.40 -9.45
C LYS A 23 16.81 9.12 -9.16
N TYR A 24 16.77 10.46 -9.11
CA TYR A 24 17.95 11.25 -8.74
C TYR A 24 18.43 10.91 -7.33
N LEU A 25 17.50 10.84 -6.38
CA LEU A 25 17.77 10.49 -4.99
C LEU A 25 18.45 9.13 -4.87
N VAL A 26 17.87 8.08 -5.46
CA VAL A 26 18.47 6.73 -5.45
C VAL A 26 19.86 6.72 -6.04
N GLN A 27 20.10 7.44 -7.14
CA GLN A 27 21.44 7.52 -7.72
C GLN A 27 22.46 8.18 -6.78
N ALA A 28 22.06 9.25 -6.09
CA ALA A 28 22.96 9.92 -5.16
C ALA A 28 23.36 9.01 -3.98
N TYR A 29 22.44 8.21 -3.45
CA TYR A 29 22.76 7.22 -2.40
C TYR A 29 23.69 6.11 -2.92
N LYS A 30 23.50 5.65 -4.16
CA LYS A 30 24.43 4.71 -4.80
C LYS A 30 25.85 5.25 -4.90
N ASP A 31 25.98 6.54 -5.19
CA ASP A 31 27.29 7.19 -5.33
C ASP A 31 28.07 7.26 -3.99
N TYR A 32 27.37 7.16 -2.84
CA TYR A 32 27.93 7.04 -1.49
C TYR A 32 28.12 5.59 -1.01
N GLY A 33 27.36 4.62 -1.52
CA GLY A 33 27.32 3.25 -0.99
C GLY A 33 28.67 2.50 -0.97
N GLN A 34 29.66 2.94 -1.75
CA GLN A 34 31.00 2.32 -1.77
C GLN A 34 31.99 2.90 -0.73
N VAL A 35 31.51 3.79 0.14
CA VAL A 35 32.35 4.64 0.98
C VAL A 35 32.36 4.20 2.45
N ASP A 36 31.24 3.68 2.95
CA ASP A 36 31.00 3.27 4.33
C ASP A 36 29.91 2.18 4.38
N THR A 37 29.97 1.26 5.35
CA THR A 37 28.95 0.24 5.62
C THR A 37 27.57 0.86 5.84
N LEU A 38 27.48 1.98 6.57
CA LEU A 38 26.20 2.65 6.78
C LEU A 38 25.67 3.28 5.48
N ALA A 39 26.56 3.85 4.66
CA ALA A 39 26.18 4.40 3.37
C ALA A 39 25.64 3.31 2.44
N ASP A 40 26.22 2.10 2.49
CA ASP A 40 25.73 0.93 1.77
C ASP A 40 24.35 0.50 2.26
N GLU A 41 24.15 0.39 3.59
CA GLU A 41 22.84 0.06 4.18
C GLU A 41 21.75 1.05 3.74
N LEU A 42 22.01 2.36 3.88
CA LEU A 42 21.07 3.41 3.46
C LEU A 42 20.80 3.35 1.95
N SER A 43 21.82 3.03 1.15
CA SER A 43 21.69 2.85 -0.30
C SER A 43 20.80 1.66 -0.67
N VAL A 44 20.90 0.55 0.05
CA VAL A 44 20.02 -0.60 -0.15
C VAL A 44 18.58 -0.26 0.28
N ARG A 45 18.40 0.33 1.47
CA ARG A 45 17.07 0.69 1.99
C ARG A 45 16.32 1.63 1.07
N ILE A 46 16.97 2.71 0.59
CA ILE A 46 16.32 3.63 -0.34
C ILE A 46 15.98 2.97 -1.68
N GLN A 47 16.80 2.04 -2.16
CA GLN A 47 16.50 1.30 -3.39
C GLN A 47 15.26 0.43 -3.25
N VAL A 48 15.16 -0.33 -2.15
CA VAL A 48 14.01 -1.18 -1.87
C VAL A 48 12.75 -0.34 -1.70
N CYS A 49 12.77 0.66 -0.81
CA CYS A 49 11.66 1.58 -0.57
C CYS A 49 11.20 2.27 -1.87
N TRP A 50 12.14 2.85 -2.62
CA TRP A 50 11.81 3.56 -3.86
C TRP A 50 11.31 2.64 -4.97
N SER A 51 11.81 1.42 -5.08
CA SER A 51 11.36 0.47 -6.10
C SER A 51 9.86 0.17 -5.97
N ARG A 52 9.39 0.02 -4.72
CA ARG A 52 7.99 -0.18 -4.39
C ARG A 52 7.15 1.06 -4.68
N ILE A 53 7.57 2.22 -4.17
CA ILE A 53 6.89 3.50 -4.44
C ILE A 53 6.75 3.72 -5.95
N ALA A 54 7.85 3.60 -6.71
CA ALA A 54 7.85 3.86 -8.14
C ALA A 54 6.90 2.93 -8.92
N SER A 55 6.77 1.67 -8.49
CA SER A 55 5.81 0.72 -9.09
C SER A 55 4.36 1.13 -8.80
N GLN A 56 4.03 1.43 -7.54
CA GLN A 56 2.69 1.87 -7.13
C GLN A 56 2.29 3.17 -7.85
N LEU A 57 3.20 4.15 -7.93
CA LEU A 57 2.99 5.39 -8.65
C LEU A 57 2.73 5.17 -10.15
N GLY A 58 3.47 4.25 -10.77
CA GLY A 58 3.25 3.88 -12.17
C GLY A 58 1.83 3.34 -12.41
N ILE A 59 1.31 2.52 -11.49
CA ILE A 59 -0.05 1.98 -11.59
C ILE A 59 -1.09 3.09 -11.38
N ILE A 60 -0.91 3.95 -10.37
CA ILE A 60 -1.80 5.10 -10.10
C ILE A 60 -1.92 6.01 -11.32
N LYS A 61 -0.80 6.26 -12.00
CA LYS A 61 -0.76 7.05 -13.24
C LYS A 61 -1.67 6.46 -14.32
N GLU A 62 -1.61 5.15 -14.54
CA GLU A 62 -2.46 4.45 -15.51
C GLU A 62 -3.93 4.39 -15.11
N LEU A 63 -4.25 4.54 -13.82
CA LEU A 63 -5.61 4.50 -13.30
C LEU A 63 -6.30 5.87 -13.25
N GLU A 64 -5.57 6.97 -13.44
CA GLU A 64 -6.09 8.33 -13.28
C GLU A 64 -7.37 8.60 -14.08
N SER A 65 -7.47 8.09 -15.32
CA SER A 65 -8.65 8.31 -16.16
C SER A 65 -9.92 7.65 -15.64
N GLY A 66 -9.80 6.63 -14.80
CA GLY A 66 -10.92 5.90 -14.19
C GLY A 66 -11.22 6.28 -12.75
N MET A 67 -10.49 7.24 -12.16
CA MET A 67 -10.72 7.72 -10.80
C MET A 67 -11.89 8.70 -10.76
N THR A 68 -12.70 8.62 -9.70
CA THR A 68 -13.67 9.67 -9.35
C THR A 68 -12.95 10.96 -8.98
N GLU A 69 -13.67 12.09 -8.95
CA GLU A 69 -13.07 13.38 -8.59
C GLU A 69 -12.49 13.36 -7.17
N ASP A 70 -13.24 12.85 -6.19
CA ASP A 70 -12.78 12.72 -4.80
C ASP A 70 -11.52 11.83 -4.69
N GLN A 71 -11.47 10.74 -5.46
CA GLN A 71 -10.28 9.88 -5.51
C GLN A 71 -9.08 10.65 -6.08
N ARG A 72 -9.27 11.37 -7.20
CA ARG A 72 -8.23 12.16 -7.85
C ARG A 72 -7.71 13.27 -6.94
N GLU A 73 -8.60 13.96 -6.23
CA GLU A 73 -8.25 15.01 -5.28
C GLU A 73 -7.42 14.45 -4.12
N LEU A 74 -7.88 13.36 -3.49
CA LEU A 74 -7.16 12.72 -2.39
C LEU A 74 -5.77 12.23 -2.84
N GLN A 75 -5.68 11.56 -4.00
CA GLN A 75 -4.40 11.11 -4.55
C GLN A 75 -3.47 12.29 -4.84
N SER A 76 -4.00 13.38 -5.40
CA SER A 76 -3.20 14.58 -5.67
C SER A 76 -2.59 15.16 -4.39
N HIS A 77 -3.34 15.22 -3.29
CA HIS A 77 -2.83 15.69 -2.00
C HIS A 77 -1.72 14.78 -1.45
N ILE A 78 -1.93 13.46 -1.47
CA ILE A 78 -0.95 12.49 -0.98
C ILE A 78 0.35 12.57 -1.79
N LEU A 79 0.25 12.68 -3.12
CA LEU A 79 1.40 12.77 -4.02
C LEU A 79 2.15 14.09 -3.90
N ARG A 80 1.47 15.21 -3.63
CA ARG A 80 2.13 16.49 -3.35
C ARG A 80 2.99 16.44 -2.10
N ILE A 81 2.58 15.70 -1.07
CA ILE A 81 3.40 15.48 0.13
C ILE A 81 4.68 14.70 -0.24
N LEU A 82 4.57 13.65 -1.04
CA LEU A 82 5.74 12.92 -1.54
C LEU A 82 6.65 13.82 -2.36
N GLN A 83 6.08 14.59 -3.30
CA GLN A 83 6.82 15.52 -4.14
C GLN A 83 7.64 16.50 -3.28
N SER A 84 7.01 17.14 -2.29
CA SER A 84 7.67 18.07 -1.39
C SER A 84 8.84 17.43 -0.62
N LYS A 85 8.66 16.20 -0.12
CA LYS A 85 9.73 15.45 0.56
C LYS A 85 10.90 15.13 -0.39
N LEU A 86 10.59 14.69 -1.60
CA LEU A 86 11.60 14.36 -2.61
C LEU A 86 12.37 15.62 -3.05
N GLU A 87 11.67 16.72 -3.31
CA GLU A 87 12.28 18.00 -3.66
C GLU A 87 13.25 18.47 -2.56
N ALA A 88 12.80 18.50 -1.30
CA ALA A 88 13.63 18.87 -0.16
C ALA A 88 14.88 17.99 -0.06
N ALA A 89 14.73 16.66 -0.17
CA ALA A 89 15.84 15.72 -0.15
C ALA A 89 16.82 15.97 -1.31
N THR A 90 16.33 16.21 -2.52
CA THR A 90 17.20 16.46 -3.68
C THR A 90 17.97 17.77 -3.58
N VAL A 91 17.40 18.81 -2.97
CA VAL A 91 18.10 20.08 -2.71
C VAL A 91 19.30 19.86 -1.78
N VAL A 92 19.10 19.12 -0.68
CA VAL A 92 20.18 18.86 0.29
C VAL A 92 21.30 17.98 -0.30
N ILE A 93 20.96 17.08 -1.22
CA ILE A 93 21.89 16.09 -1.77
C ILE A 93 22.62 16.59 -3.04
N SER A 94 22.20 17.73 -3.60
CA SER A 94 22.83 18.34 -4.79
C SER A 94 24.30 18.70 -4.57
N LYS A 95 25.18 18.62 -5.57
CA LYS A 95 25.95 17.42 -5.95
C LYS A 95 27.35 17.55 -5.32
N PRO A 96 28.08 16.46 -5.03
CA PRO A 96 29.54 16.51 -5.05
C PRO A 96 29.99 16.91 -6.47
N ASP A 97 30.80 17.95 -6.58
CA ASP A 97 31.22 18.50 -7.87
C ASP A 97 31.79 17.41 -8.79
N LYS A 98 31.41 17.46 -10.08
CA LYS A 98 31.77 16.45 -11.11
C LYS A 98 33.28 16.28 -11.33
N HIS A 99 34.13 17.03 -10.63
CA HIS A 99 35.59 17.06 -10.80
C HIS A 99 36.39 16.76 -9.51
N GLY A 100 35.75 16.30 -8.42
CA GLY A 100 36.42 16.05 -7.13
C GLY A 100 36.48 14.58 -6.70
N SER A 101 36.80 13.64 -7.59
CA SER A 101 36.62 12.20 -7.37
C SER A 101 37.73 11.54 -6.54
N SER A 102 37.87 11.89 -5.27
CA SER A 102 38.59 11.02 -4.32
C SER A 102 37.62 10.31 -3.39
N LYS A 103 37.89 9.04 -3.07
CA LYS A 103 37.12 8.27 -2.06
C LYS A 103 37.06 9.00 -0.72
N ARG A 104 38.13 9.73 -0.36
CA ARG A 104 38.21 10.54 0.86
C ARG A 104 37.23 11.71 0.85
N TYR A 105 37.11 12.43 -0.27
CA TYR A 105 36.14 13.53 -0.37
C TYR A 105 34.70 13.03 -0.20
N LYS A 106 34.35 11.93 -0.88
CA LYS A 106 33.03 11.31 -0.74
C LYS A 106 32.75 10.86 0.70
N ALA A 107 33.76 10.34 1.41
CA ALA A 107 33.64 9.94 2.81
C ALA A 107 33.36 11.13 3.72
N LEU A 108 34.13 12.22 3.56
CA LEU A 108 33.95 13.43 4.35
C LEU A 108 32.60 14.09 4.07
N HIS A 109 32.19 14.12 2.81
CA HIS A 109 30.89 14.64 2.40
C HIS A 109 29.73 13.80 2.94
N PHE A 110 29.85 12.47 2.93
CA PHE A 110 28.86 11.57 3.54
C PHE A 110 28.72 11.83 5.04
N LEU A 111 29.83 11.96 5.78
CA LEU A 111 29.78 12.23 7.22
C LEU A 111 28.99 13.52 7.54
N ASN A 112 29.15 14.57 6.73
CA ASN A 112 28.40 15.82 6.90
C ASN A 112 26.91 15.69 6.59
N LEU A 113 26.52 14.75 5.72
CA LEU A 113 25.13 14.54 5.30
C LEU A 113 24.46 13.37 6.01
N ARG A 114 25.19 12.63 6.85
CA ARG A 114 24.76 11.34 7.41
C ARG A 114 23.38 11.41 8.05
N GLU A 115 23.18 12.32 9.00
CA GLU A 115 21.90 12.47 9.70
C GLU A 115 20.76 12.83 8.73
N THR A 116 21.04 13.67 7.73
CA THR A 116 20.04 14.02 6.71
C THR A 116 19.69 12.85 5.81
N LEU A 117 20.67 12.01 5.44
CA LEU A 117 20.45 10.81 4.63
C LEU A 117 19.63 9.79 5.42
N GLU A 118 20.00 9.52 6.67
CA GLU A 118 19.23 8.64 7.57
C GLU A 118 17.78 9.14 7.72
N SER A 119 17.59 10.43 8.01
CA SER A 119 16.26 11.04 8.14
C SER A 119 15.45 10.96 6.86
N THR A 120 16.06 11.19 5.69
CA THR A 120 15.37 11.11 4.39
C THR A 120 14.88 9.69 4.09
N VAL A 121 15.69 8.66 4.37
CA VAL A 121 15.28 7.26 4.19
C VAL A 121 14.10 6.94 5.11
N ALA A 122 14.20 7.29 6.40
CA ALA A 122 13.14 7.06 7.38
C ALA A 122 11.83 7.77 7.01
N ASP A 123 11.93 9.01 6.50
CA ASP A 123 10.78 9.79 6.06
C ASP A 123 10.06 9.15 4.88
N LEU A 124 10.80 8.61 3.91
CA LEU A 124 10.23 7.93 2.75
C LEU A 124 9.62 6.58 3.11
N GLU A 125 10.27 5.79 3.96
CA GLU A 125 9.71 4.54 4.49
C GLU A 125 8.41 4.80 5.28
N SER A 126 8.41 5.84 6.12
CA SER A 126 7.23 6.26 6.87
C SER A 126 6.09 6.73 5.96
N TRP A 127 6.41 7.51 4.92
CA TRP A 127 5.43 7.91 3.91
C TRP A 127 4.85 6.69 3.18
N GLN A 128 5.70 5.76 2.74
CA GLN A 128 5.27 4.53 2.07
C GLN A 128 4.28 3.75 2.95
N LYS A 129 4.63 3.55 4.23
CA LYS A 129 3.76 2.85 5.19
C LYS A 129 2.38 3.52 5.34
N ARG A 130 2.33 4.85 5.33
CA ARG A 130 1.07 5.62 5.41
C ARG A 130 0.30 5.62 4.09
N PHE A 131 0.98 5.41 2.97
CA PHE A 131 0.37 5.32 1.65
C PHE A 131 -0.35 3.98 1.43
N GLU A 132 0.16 2.88 2.00
CA GLU A 132 -0.36 1.51 1.82
C GLU A 132 -1.90 1.37 2.01
N PRO A 133 -2.55 1.93 3.05
CA PRO A 133 -4.02 1.83 3.18
C PRO A 133 -4.77 2.45 1.99
N SER A 134 -4.30 3.62 1.51
CA SER A 134 -4.91 4.30 0.37
C SER A 134 -4.67 3.53 -0.93
N TRP A 135 -3.51 2.89 -1.07
CA TRP A 135 -3.20 1.98 -2.19
C TRP A 135 -4.19 0.82 -2.26
N PHE A 136 -4.41 0.09 -1.17
CA PHE A 136 -5.37 -1.01 -1.15
C PHE A 136 -6.82 -0.56 -1.35
N GLN A 137 -7.17 0.65 -0.92
CA GLN A 137 -8.48 1.22 -1.18
C GLN A 137 -8.69 1.51 -2.68
N ILE A 138 -7.68 2.06 -3.37
CA ILE A 138 -7.70 2.22 -4.84
C ILE A 138 -7.84 0.85 -5.51
N LEU A 139 -7.09 -0.16 -5.05
CA LEU A 139 -7.18 -1.50 -5.60
C LEU A 139 -8.58 -2.11 -5.42
N LYS A 140 -9.20 -1.91 -4.26
CA LYS A 140 -10.53 -2.43 -3.93
C LYS A 140 -11.64 -1.75 -4.73
N THR A 141 -11.60 -0.42 -4.78
CA THR A 141 -12.66 0.43 -5.36
C THR A 141 -12.37 0.89 -6.78
N GLY A 142 -11.23 0.46 -7.33
CA GLY A 142 -10.72 0.92 -8.60
C GLY A 142 -11.56 0.50 -9.80
N PRO A 143 -11.36 1.17 -10.94
CA PRO A 143 -12.13 0.95 -12.15
C PRO A 143 -11.95 -0.48 -12.68
N THR A 144 -12.90 -0.98 -13.47
CA THR A 144 -12.92 -2.37 -13.96
C THR A 144 -11.68 -2.76 -14.77
N ASN A 145 -10.98 -1.79 -15.37
CA ASN A 145 -9.74 -2.01 -16.13
C ASN A 145 -8.48 -2.18 -15.25
N ILE A 146 -8.56 -1.97 -13.93
CA ILE A 146 -7.41 -2.10 -13.02
C ILE A 146 -6.76 -3.48 -13.09
N ASP A 147 -7.54 -4.55 -13.27
CA ASP A 147 -7.00 -5.90 -13.41
C ASP A 147 -6.13 -6.05 -14.67
N ASN A 148 -6.45 -5.32 -15.74
CA ASN A 148 -5.64 -5.31 -16.95
C ASN A 148 -4.34 -4.54 -16.74
N VAL A 149 -4.39 -3.41 -16.04
CA VAL A 149 -3.21 -2.61 -15.66
C VAL A 149 -2.28 -3.43 -14.76
N LEU A 150 -2.82 -4.07 -13.72
CA LEU A 150 -2.00 -4.87 -12.81
C LEU A 150 -1.40 -6.09 -13.53
N LYS A 151 -2.15 -6.75 -14.43
CA LYS A 151 -1.63 -7.86 -15.27
C LYS A 151 -0.53 -7.39 -16.22
N SER A 152 -0.67 -6.22 -16.84
CA SER A 152 0.34 -5.70 -17.76
C SER A 152 1.64 -5.38 -17.00
N VAL A 153 1.54 -4.70 -15.86
CA VAL A 153 2.69 -4.35 -15.02
C VAL A 153 3.35 -5.60 -14.44
N ALA A 154 2.58 -6.57 -13.94
CA ALA A 154 3.11 -7.82 -13.38
C ALA A 154 3.86 -8.71 -14.40
N ARG A 155 3.60 -8.52 -15.71
CA ARG A 155 4.29 -9.22 -16.81
C ARG A 155 5.60 -8.54 -17.22
N THR A 156 5.84 -7.29 -16.82
CA THR A 156 7.11 -6.64 -17.11
C THR A 156 8.23 -7.29 -16.28
N ASN A 157 9.22 -7.90 -16.95
CA ASN A 157 10.22 -8.84 -16.40
C ASN A 157 11.23 -8.28 -15.38
N THR A 158 11.02 -7.09 -14.80
CA THR A 158 11.86 -6.59 -13.71
C THR A 158 11.32 -7.14 -12.39
N ARG A 159 11.99 -8.16 -11.83
CA ARG A 159 11.60 -8.90 -10.60
C ARG A 159 11.12 -8.00 -9.44
N ASP A 160 11.68 -6.81 -9.27
CA ASP A 160 11.27 -5.84 -8.23
C ASP A 160 10.03 -5.02 -8.57
N ARG A 161 9.86 -4.56 -9.82
CA ARG A 161 8.75 -3.62 -10.13
C ARG A 161 7.40 -4.32 -10.19
N GLY A 162 7.36 -5.62 -10.42
CA GLY A 162 6.11 -6.38 -10.55
C GLY A 162 5.46 -6.75 -9.22
N GLU A 163 6.13 -6.57 -8.08
CA GLU A 163 5.64 -7.05 -6.79
C GLU A 163 4.37 -6.33 -6.32
N PRO A 164 4.29 -4.98 -6.28
CA PRO A 164 3.05 -4.30 -5.91
C PRO A 164 1.88 -4.61 -6.85
N ALA A 165 2.16 -4.85 -8.14
CA ALA A 165 1.13 -5.25 -9.10
C ALA A 165 0.61 -6.68 -8.82
N ARG A 166 1.50 -7.61 -8.48
CA ARG A 166 1.14 -8.99 -8.11
C ARG A 166 0.37 -9.03 -6.80
N GLU A 167 0.79 -8.24 -5.81
CA GLU A 167 0.04 -8.07 -4.56
C GLU A 167 -1.36 -7.53 -4.84
N GLY A 168 -1.45 -6.50 -5.67
CA GLY A 168 -2.74 -5.93 -6.07
C GLY A 168 -3.66 -6.94 -6.76
N LEU A 169 -3.12 -7.80 -7.64
CA LEU A 169 -3.88 -8.89 -8.26
C LEU A 169 -4.40 -9.89 -7.23
N LYS A 170 -3.52 -10.38 -6.35
CA LYS A 170 -3.90 -11.33 -5.29
C LYS A 170 -4.95 -10.71 -4.36
N PHE A 171 -4.78 -9.45 -3.99
CA PHE A 171 -5.73 -8.70 -3.18
C PHE A 171 -7.09 -8.60 -3.87
N ARG A 172 -7.12 -8.22 -5.15
CA ARG A 172 -8.38 -8.13 -5.89
C ARG A 172 -9.04 -9.48 -6.12
N GLU A 173 -8.26 -10.52 -6.41
CA GLU A 173 -8.75 -11.90 -6.50
C GLU A 173 -9.36 -12.35 -5.17
N ALA A 174 -8.71 -12.05 -4.04
CA ALA A 174 -9.24 -12.32 -2.70
C ALA A 174 -10.60 -11.65 -2.50
N PHE A 175 -10.73 -10.37 -2.87
CA PHE A 175 -11.96 -9.61 -2.67
C PHE A 175 -13.08 -10.00 -3.63
N ASN A 176 -12.77 -10.25 -4.91
CA ASN A 176 -13.77 -10.61 -5.92
C ASN A 176 -14.27 -12.06 -5.74
N ASN A 177 -13.41 -12.95 -5.24
CA ASN A 177 -13.78 -14.33 -4.93
C ASN A 177 -14.20 -14.53 -3.46
N SER A 178 -14.32 -13.43 -2.69
CA SER A 178 -14.87 -13.49 -1.33
C SER A 178 -16.39 -13.64 -1.43
N GLU A 179 -16.87 -14.87 -1.35
CA GLU A 179 -18.26 -15.12 -1.00
C GLU A 179 -18.45 -14.77 0.48
N THR A 180 -19.41 -13.88 0.78
CA THR A 180 -19.91 -13.73 2.14
C THR A 180 -20.64 -15.02 2.49
N VAL A 181 -20.13 -15.79 3.45
CA VAL A 181 -20.75 -17.05 3.86
C VAL A 181 -21.52 -16.80 5.15
N LYS A 182 -22.84 -17.04 5.12
CA LYS A 182 -23.63 -17.16 6.35
C LYS A 182 -23.34 -18.54 6.96
N LEU A 183 -22.78 -18.58 8.16
CA LEU A 183 -22.60 -19.82 8.90
C LEU A 183 -23.72 -19.95 9.94
N ALA A 184 -24.36 -21.11 10.01
CA ALA A 184 -25.29 -21.42 11.09
C ALA A 184 -24.52 -21.49 12.43
N GLU A 185 -25.16 -21.13 13.53
CA GLU A 185 -24.58 -21.13 14.88
C GLU A 185 -23.89 -22.46 15.22
N LYS A 186 -24.55 -23.59 14.95
CA LYS A 186 -24.01 -24.94 15.14
C LYS A 186 -22.72 -25.22 14.37
N VAL A 187 -22.49 -24.53 13.25
CA VAL A 187 -21.24 -24.67 12.49
C VAL A 187 -20.11 -23.96 13.21
N LEU A 188 -20.38 -22.81 13.82
CA LEU A 188 -19.39 -21.99 14.54
C LEU A 188 -18.94 -22.63 15.85
N GLU A 189 -19.85 -23.31 16.56
CA GLU A 189 -19.52 -24.11 17.76
C GLU A 189 -18.46 -25.20 17.49
N ASN A 190 -18.36 -25.65 16.23
CA ASN A 190 -17.46 -26.72 15.81
C ASN A 190 -16.20 -26.22 15.10
N LEU A 191 -15.95 -24.90 15.07
CA LEU A 191 -14.73 -24.33 14.49
C LEU A 191 -13.63 -24.26 15.54
N GLU A 192 -12.41 -24.55 15.12
CA GLU A 192 -11.23 -24.22 15.91
C GLU A 192 -10.99 -22.72 15.80
N ILE A 193 -10.97 -22.03 16.95
CA ILE A 193 -10.78 -20.58 17.03
C ILE A 193 -9.35 -20.28 17.46
N GLN A 194 -8.66 -19.44 16.69
CA GLN A 194 -7.34 -18.94 16.98
C GLN A 194 -7.36 -17.41 17.05
N ALA A 195 -6.88 -16.86 18.17
CA ALA A 195 -6.69 -15.42 18.31
C ALA A 195 -5.62 -14.92 17.33
N ILE A 196 -5.88 -13.78 16.68
CA ILE A 196 -4.89 -13.10 15.86
C ILE A 196 -4.17 -12.08 16.76
N PRO A 197 -2.84 -12.17 16.95
CA PRO A 197 -2.12 -11.24 17.81
C PRO A 197 -2.40 -9.78 17.43
N TYR A 198 -2.69 -8.95 18.43
CA TYR A 198 -2.97 -7.51 18.28
C TYR A 198 -4.23 -7.18 17.45
N CYS A 199 -5.16 -8.13 17.27
CA CYS A 199 -6.45 -7.90 16.62
C CYS A 199 -7.61 -8.39 17.49
N GLU A 200 -8.74 -7.69 17.45
CA GLU A 200 -9.99 -8.12 18.10
C GLU A 200 -10.73 -9.20 17.28
N THR A 201 -10.34 -9.41 16.02
CA THR A 201 -10.89 -10.46 15.17
C THR A 201 -10.25 -11.82 15.43
N GLU A 202 -11.01 -12.88 15.23
CA GLU A 202 -10.57 -14.26 15.44
C GLU A 202 -10.44 -15.02 14.12
N LEU A 203 -9.51 -15.96 14.06
CA LEU A 203 -9.37 -16.90 12.95
C LEU A 203 -10.10 -18.19 13.28
N ALA A 204 -11.16 -18.50 12.54
CA ALA A 204 -11.85 -19.77 12.60
C ALA A 204 -11.35 -20.75 11.53
N ILE A 205 -11.09 -21.98 11.93
CA ILE A 205 -10.59 -23.06 11.07
C ILE A 205 -11.61 -24.19 11.05
N LYS A 206 -12.11 -24.51 9.85
CA LYS A 206 -12.92 -25.71 9.62
C LYS A 206 -12.01 -26.82 9.11
N GLN A 207 -11.44 -27.59 10.03
CA GLN A 207 -10.41 -28.59 9.76
C GLN A 207 -10.80 -29.56 8.63
N ASN A 208 -12.03 -30.06 8.65
CA ASN A 208 -12.53 -31.04 7.67
C ASN A 208 -12.57 -30.52 6.22
N GLU A 209 -12.68 -29.20 6.02
CA GLU A 209 -12.82 -28.60 4.68
C GLU A 209 -11.61 -27.76 4.28
N LYS A 210 -10.58 -27.67 5.12
CA LYS A 210 -9.42 -26.77 4.95
C LYS A 210 -9.86 -25.33 4.64
N LYS A 211 -10.95 -24.88 5.27
CA LYS A 211 -11.47 -23.52 5.13
C LYS A 211 -11.09 -22.70 6.35
N HIS A 212 -10.71 -21.47 6.08
CA HIS A 212 -10.32 -20.47 7.06
C HIS A 212 -11.25 -19.27 6.96
N PHE A 213 -11.64 -18.74 8.11
CA PHE A 213 -12.63 -17.71 8.27
C PHE A 213 -12.10 -16.65 9.22
N ILE A 214 -12.26 -15.37 8.88
CA ILE A 214 -12.09 -14.29 9.87
C ILE A 214 -13.45 -14.02 10.45
N ILE A 215 -13.56 -14.13 11.78
CA ILE A 215 -14.76 -13.83 12.57
C ILE A 215 -14.53 -12.47 13.23
N ASP A 216 -15.50 -11.58 13.04
CA ASP A 216 -15.53 -10.26 13.67
C ASP A 216 -16.86 -10.09 14.42
N THR A 217 -16.79 -10.11 15.75
CA THR A 217 -17.98 -10.06 16.61
C THR A 217 -18.31 -8.60 16.94
N MET A 218 -19.15 -7.97 16.11
CA MET A 218 -19.65 -6.62 16.41
C MET A 218 -20.78 -6.67 17.44
N LEU A 219 -20.89 -5.68 18.33
CA LEU A 219 -22.07 -5.52 19.20
C LEU A 219 -23.27 -4.96 18.42
N VAL A 220 -24.47 -5.51 18.65
CA VAL A 220 -25.72 -5.12 17.96
C VAL A 220 -26.02 -3.63 18.10
N SER A 221 -25.72 -3.05 19.26
CA SER A 221 -25.96 -1.64 19.59
C SER A 221 -25.27 -0.64 18.65
N LEU A 222 -24.12 -0.99 18.06
CA LEU A 222 -23.37 -0.10 17.18
C LEU A 222 -23.98 0.02 15.76
N VAL A 223 -24.67 -1.03 15.29
CA VAL A 223 -25.29 -1.07 13.96
C VAL A 223 -26.54 -0.17 13.91
N TYR A 224 -27.35 -0.20 14.97
CA TYR A 224 -28.56 0.63 15.09
C TYR A 224 -28.26 2.12 15.29
N GLN A 225 -27.11 2.46 15.90
CA GLN A 225 -26.76 3.86 16.16
C GLN A 225 -26.18 4.60 14.93
N HIS A 226 -25.58 3.88 13.97
CA HIS A 226 -24.89 4.49 12.82
C HIS A 226 -25.13 3.77 11.48
N PRO A 227 -26.38 3.70 10.99
CA PRO A 227 -26.74 2.96 9.77
C PRO A 227 -26.01 3.47 8.51
N THR A 228 -25.65 4.76 8.44
CA THR A 228 -24.99 5.37 7.28
C THR A 228 -23.48 5.17 7.21
N ARG A 229 -22.81 4.73 8.29
CA ARG A 229 -21.36 4.41 8.26
C ARG A 229 -21.06 3.00 7.73
N ILE A 230 -22.09 2.19 7.53
CA ILE A 230 -22.03 0.74 7.29
C ILE A 230 -22.69 0.40 5.94
N GLY A 231 -22.58 1.31 4.95
CA GLY A 231 -23.29 1.25 3.65
C GLY A 231 -22.88 0.14 2.67
N GLY A 232 -22.37 -0.99 3.15
CA GLY A 232 -21.96 -2.14 2.32
C GLY A 232 -22.32 -3.51 2.90
N PHE A 233 -23.14 -3.58 3.95
CA PHE A 233 -23.35 -4.80 4.74
C PHE A 233 -24.74 -5.44 4.60
N GLY A 234 -25.54 -5.02 3.62
CA GLY A 234 -26.89 -5.54 3.38
C GLY A 234 -27.95 -4.93 4.31
N ASP A 235 -29.22 -5.26 4.06
CA ASP A 235 -30.34 -4.75 4.86
C ASP A 235 -30.36 -5.48 6.22
N PRO A 236 -30.41 -4.76 7.36
CA PRO A 236 -30.60 -5.36 8.69
C PRO A 236 -31.78 -6.34 8.79
N GLN A 237 -32.78 -6.24 7.91
CA GLN A 237 -33.91 -7.17 7.85
C GLN A 237 -33.57 -8.52 7.18
N ASP A 238 -32.46 -8.61 6.43
CA ASP A 238 -31.96 -9.87 5.85
C ASP A 238 -31.37 -10.84 6.90
N PHE A 239 -31.42 -10.45 8.17
CA PHE A 239 -30.84 -11.13 9.32
C PHE A 239 -31.89 -11.70 10.30
N ASP A 240 -33.19 -11.51 10.03
CA ASP A 240 -34.28 -12.15 10.77
C ASP A 240 -34.78 -13.40 10.02
N ASP A 241 -34.97 -14.52 10.73
CA ASP A 241 -35.76 -15.64 10.23
C ASP A 241 -37.25 -15.51 10.60
N GLN A 242 -38.12 -16.32 9.98
CA GLN A 242 -39.57 -16.26 10.20
C GLN A 242 -40.03 -16.59 11.63
N GLY A 243 -39.11 -16.91 12.55
CA GLY A 243 -39.39 -17.18 13.96
C GLY A 243 -38.95 -16.07 14.92
N GLY A 244 -38.30 -14.99 14.44
CA GLY A 244 -37.76 -13.94 15.31
C GLY A 244 -36.64 -14.44 16.23
N VAL A 245 -35.97 -15.53 15.87
CA VAL A 245 -34.78 -16.02 16.55
C VAL A 245 -33.58 -15.46 15.80
N GLU A 246 -32.76 -14.67 16.49
CA GLU A 246 -31.61 -13.95 15.95
C GLU A 246 -30.47 -14.94 15.61
N VAL A 247 -30.58 -15.65 14.49
CA VAL A 247 -29.59 -16.63 14.04
C VAL A 247 -28.50 -15.94 13.23
N GLY A 248 -27.34 -15.69 13.84
CA GLY A 248 -26.15 -15.40 13.04
C GLY A 248 -25.04 -14.70 13.80
N SER A 249 -24.07 -15.49 14.26
CA SER A 249 -22.78 -14.95 14.64
C SER A 249 -22.15 -14.26 13.42
N ARG A 250 -21.62 -13.08 13.71
CA ARG A 250 -21.42 -12.01 12.74
C ARG A 250 -20.20 -12.29 11.87
N TYR A 251 -20.42 -12.02 10.58
CA TYR A 251 -19.45 -11.86 9.51
C TYR A 251 -18.29 -12.86 9.47
N VAL A 252 -18.43 -13.84 8.58
CA VAL A 252 -17.37 -14.77 8.23
C VAL A 252 -16.85 -14.43 6.84
N LYS A 253 -15.64 -13.84 6.79
CA LYS A 253 -14.97 -13.59 5.51
C LYS A 253 -13.85 -14.58 5.26
N LYS A 254 -13.90 -15.25 4.12
CA LYS A 254 -12.86 -16.19 3.67
C LYS A 254 -11.69 -15.41 3.05
N ILE A 255 -10.78 -14.89 3.88
CA ILE A 255 -9.67 -14.05 3.38
C ILE A 255 -8.34 -14.84 3.26
N MET A 256 -8.14 -15.84 4.10
CA MET A 256 -6.79 -16.37 4.37
C MET A 256 -6.16 -17.17 3.23
N ASN A 257 -6.91 -17.95 2.43
CA ASN A 257 -6.30 -18.68 1.31
C ASN A 257 -5.70 -17.73 0.25
N SER A 258 -6.18 -16.49 0.18
CA SER A 258 -5.69 -15.48 -0.76
C SER A 258 -4.68 -14.52 -0.12
N MET A 259 -4.72 -14.33 1.21
CA MET A 259 -3.73 -13.53 1.96
C MET A 259 -2.49 -14.31 2.39
N ALA A 260 -2.53 -15.64 2.50
CA ALA A 260 -1.35 -16.47 2.80
C ALA A 260 -0.23 -16.29 1.77
N VAL A 261 -0.53 -15.80 0.57
CA VAL A 261 0.43 -15.51 -0.50
C VAL A 261 0.92 -14.04 -0.48
N LEU A 262 0.44 -13.20 0.45
CA LEU A 262 0.88 -11.82 0.64
C LEU A 262 1.84 -11.67 1.84
N CYS A 263 1.88 -12.65 2.74
CA CYS A 263 2.70 -12.61 3.95
C CYS A 263 3.83 -13.65 3.99
N PHE A 264 4.14 -14.31 2.87
CA PHE A 264 5.28 -15.22 2.71
C PHE A 264 5.95 -15.05 1.34
#